data_AF-A0A8J3WI25-F1
#
_entry.id   AF-A0A8J3WI25-F1
#
_cell.length_a   1.000
_cell.length_b   1.000
_cell.length_c   1.000
_cell.angle_alpha   90.00
_cell.angle_beta   90.00
_cell.angle_gamma   90.00
#
_symmetry.space_group_name_H-M   'P 1'
#
loop_
_entity.id
_entity.type
_entity.pdbx_description
1 polymer ?
#
loop_
_entity_poly.entity_id
_entity_poly.type
_entity_poly.pdbx_seq_one_letter_code
_entity_poly.pdbx_strand_id
1 'polypeptide(L)'
;MNTDEHRNALLKGLIELAACLAATPGLPAPYSVNVHHFIEGDDDELRAEIDDIAALLGTEPDPRDREEAHYRVTRAFGPVAYVAVGIPAAARARHEAEQSYKGCVAPEPPNTSAPAA
;
A
#
# COMPACT_ATOMS: atom_id res chain seq x y z
N MET A 1 -5.54 -22.22 0.36
CA MET A 1 -4.91 -21.90 1.66
C MET A 1 -6.02 -21.34 2.52
N ASN A 2 -6.37 -21.99 3.63
CA ASN A 2 -7.37 -21.45 4.54
C ASN A 2 -6.83 -20.14 5.16
N THR A 3 -7.70 -19.19 5.51
CA THR A 3 -7.33 -17.88 6.06
C THR A 3 -6.35 -17.99 7.23
N ASP A 4 -6.52 -19.00 8.09
CA ASP A 4 -5.62 -19.27 9.22
C ASP A 4 -4.22 -19.74 8.79
N GLU A 5 -4.14 -20.60 7.77
CA GLU A 5 -2.86 -21.04 7.21
C GLU A 5 -2.12 -19.85 6.58
N HIS A 6 -2.83 -19.01 5.82
CA HIS A 6 -2.27 -17.82 5.19
C HIS A 6 -1.74 -16.84 6.24
N ARG A 7 -2.54 -16.57 7.27
CA ARG A 7 -2.14 -15.72 8.40
C ARG A 7 -0.87 -16.26 9.08
N ASN A 8 -0.80 -17.55 9.35
CA ASN A 8 0.37 -18.16 9.99
C ASN A 8 1.61 -18.09 9.11
N ALA A 9 1.47 -18.31 7.80
CA ALA A 9 2.58 -18.19 6.85
C ALA A 9 3.09 -16.74 6.75
N LEU A 10 2.18 -15.75 6.70
CA LEU A 10 2.54 -14.33 6.70
C LEU A 10 3.33 -13.96 7.96
N LEU A 11 2.81 -14.32 9.14
CA LEU A 11 3.48 -14.04 10.41
C LEU A 11 4.87 -14.69 10.46
N LYS A 12 4.98 -15.95 10.02
CA LYS A 12 6.27 -16.65 9.96
C LYS A 12 7.26 -15.91 9.05
N GLY A 13 6.86 -15.51 7.85
CA GLY A 13 7.73 -14.80 6.91
C GLY A 13 8.21 -13.44 7.44
N LEU A 14 7.34 -12.69 8.14
CA LEU A 14 7.72 -11.42 8.76
C LEU A 14 8.77 -11.61 9.87
N ILE A 15 8.61 -12.64 10.69
CA ILE A 15 9.57 -12.98 11.75
C ILE A 15 10.92 -13.40 11.15
N GLU A 16 10.90 -14.25 10.11
CA GLU A 16 12.11 -14.70 9.41
C GLU A 16 12.85 -13.54 8.73
N LEU A 17 12.12 -12.59 8.11
CA LEU A 17 12.72 -11.39 7.53
C LEU A 17 13.42 -10.53 8.60
N ALA A 18 12.76 -10.30 9.73
CA ALA A 18 13.33 -9.54 10.84
C ALA A 18 14.60 -10.21 11.37
N ALA A 19 14.59 -11.54 11.53
CA ALA A 19 15.75 -12.31 11.95
C ALA A 19 16.90 -12.24 10.94
N CYS A 20 16.61 -12.31 9.64
CA CYS A 20 17.59 -12.21 8.57
C CYS A 20 18.32 -10.85 8.57
N LEU A 21 17.56 -9.75 8.69
CA LEU A 21 18.11 -8.40 8.78
C LEU A 21 18.97 -8.21 10.04
N ALA A 22 18.54 -8.75 11.18
CA ALA A 22 19.31 -8.69 12.42
C ALA A 22 20.62 -9.50 12.35
N ALA A 23 20.61 -10.66 11.68
CA ALA A 23 21.78 -11.52 11.53
C ALA A 23 22.77 -11.07 10.46
N THR A 24 22.38 -10.15 9.56
CA THR A 24 23.17 -9.76 8.38
C THR A 24 23.38 -8.24 8.32
N PRO A 25 24.29 -7.65 9.13
CA PRO A 25 24.47 -6.19 9.20
C PRO A 25 24.90 -5.52 7.88
N GLY A 26 25.47 -6.29 6.94
CA GLY A 26 25.83 -5.79 5.61
C GLY A 26 24.64 -5.65 4.65
N LEU A 27 23.47 -6.19 5.01
CA LEU A 27 22.26 -6.06 4.20
C LEU A 27 21.56 -4.74 4.57
N PRO A 28 21.31 -3.83 3.63
CA PRO A 28 20.60 -2.60 3.92
C PRO A 28 19.17 -2.89 4.38
N ALA A 29 18.79 -2.30 5.51
CA ALA A 29 17.40 -2.30 5.94
C ALA A 29 16.58 -1.34 5.06
N PRO A 30 15.35 -1.73 4.65
CA PRO A 30 14.45 -0.82 3.96
C PRO A 30 14.09 0.37 4.86
N TYR A 31 13.88 1.54 4.26
CA TYR A 31 13.49 2.74 4.99
C TYR A 31 12.14 2.58 5.72
N SER A 32 11.19 1.89 5.09
CA SER A 32 9.87 1.59 5.65
C SER A 32 9.29 0.32 5.06
N VAL A 33 8.41 -0.34 5.82
CA VAL A 33 7.65 -1.53 5.36
C VAL A 33 6.17 -1.32 5.66
N ASN A 34 5.33 -1.37 4.62
CA ASN A 34 3.88 -1.32 4.78
C ASN A 34 3.29 -2.70 4.46
N VAL A 35 2.60 -3.30 5.43
CA VAL A 35 1.86 -4.55 5.25
C VAL A 35 0.41 -4.18 4.92
N HIS A 36 0.06 -4.34 3.64
CA HIS A 36 -1.25 -3.96 3.13
C HIS A 36 -2.26 -5.11 3.28
N HIS A 37 -3.45 -4.77 3.76
CA HIS A 37 -4.64 -5.60 3.71
C HIS A 37 -5.70 -4.88 2.87
N PHE A 38 -6.07 -5.49 1.74
CA PHE A 38 -7.07 -4.93 0.84
C PHE A 38 -8.44 -5.50 1.15
N ILE A 39 -9.42 -4.61 1.26
CA ILE A 39 -10.82 -4.96 1.47
C ILE A 39 -11.53 -4.90 0.13
N GLU A 40 -12.32 -5.94 -0.12
CA GLU A 40 -13.17 -6.06 -1.30
C GLU A 40 -14.63 -5.90 -0.86
N GLY A 41 -15.46 -5.29 -1.70
CA GLY A 41 -16.87 -5.04 -1.38
C GLY A 41 -17.38 -3.80 -2.09
N ASP A 42 -18.65 -3.49 -1.84
CA ASP A 42 -19.18 -2.18 -2.19
C ASP A 42 -18.63 -1.07 -1.28
N ASP A 43 -18.96 0.18 -1.61
CA ASP A 43 -18.43 1.36 -0.95
C ASP A 43 -18.88 1.51 0.51
N ASP A 44 -19.99 0.88 0.91
CA ASP A 44 -20.49 0.92 2.29
C ASP A 44 -19.87 -0.23 3.09
N GLU A 45 -19.79 -1.42 2.50
CA GLU A 45 -19.12 -2.60 3.08
C GLU A 45 -17.65 -2.31 3.39
N LEU A 46 -16.91 -1.73 2.42
CA LEU A 46 -15.49 -1.43 2.62
C LEU A 46 -15.28 -0.40 3.73
N ARG A 47 -16.19 0.57 3.87
CA ARG A 47 -16.07 1.62 4.91
C ARG A 47 -16.35 1.05 6.28
N ALA A 48 -17.40 0.24 6.40
CA ALA A 48 -17.73 -0.44 7.64
C ALA A 48 -16.56 -1.33 8.11
N GLU A 49 -15.97 -2.13 7.21
CA GLU A 49 -14.85 -3.00 7.57
C GLU A 49 -13.58 -2.21 7.96
N ILE A 50 -13.31 -1.08 7.29
CA ILE A 50 -12.21 -0.19 7.69
C ILE A 50 -12.44 0.41 9.08
N ASP A 51 -13.67 0.84 9.37
CA ASP A 51 -14.02 1.43 10.66
C ASP A 51 -13.91 0.38 11.79
N ASP A 52 -14.30 -0.87 11.52
CA ASP A 52 -14.11 -1.99 12.44
C ASP A 52 -12.61 -2.27 12.70
N ILE A 53 -11.79 -2.29 11.65
CA ILE A 53 -10.34 -2.43 11.79
C ILE A 53 -9.73 -1.25 12.53
N ALA A 54 -10.21 -0.03 12.28
CA ALA A 54 -9.75 1.17 12.97
C ALA A 54 -10.02 1.07 14.49
N ALA A 55 -11.19 0.59 14.88
CA ALA A 55 -11.53 0.31 16.27
C ALA A 55 -10.60 -0.75 16.90
N LEU A 56 -10.31 -1.85 16.18
CA LEU A 56 -9.38 -2.89 16.64
C LEU A 56 -7.94 -2.36 16.81
N LEU A 57 -7.52 -1.47 15.91
CA LEU A 57 -6.19 -0.87 15.94
C LEU A 57 -6.10 0.27 16.96
N GLY A 58 -7.22 0.81 17.44
CA GLY A 58 -7.25 1.96 18.34
C GLY A 58 -6.77 3.25 17.67
N THR A 59 -7.07 3.41 16.38
CA THR A 59 -6.72 4.59 15.57
C THR A 59 -7.91 4.99 14.70
N GLU A 60 -7.86 6.17 14.10
CA GLU A 60 -8.91 6.63 13.17
C GLU A 60 -8.48 6.44 11.70
N PRO A 61 -9.42 6.25 10.77
CA PRO A 61 -9.16 6.32 9.33
C PRO A 61 -8.60 7.68 8.91
N ASP A 62 -7.76 7.73 7.86
CA ASP A 62 -7.12 8.97 7.42
C ASP A 62 -8.19 9.97 6.93
N PRO A 63 -8.30 11.16 7.56
CA PRO A 63 -9.37 12.11 7.27
C PRO A 63 -9.27 12.72 5.86
N ARG A 64 -8.10 12.63 5.21
CA ARG A 64 -7.88 13.15 3.85
C ARG A 64 -8.45 12.24 2.77
N ASP A 65 -8.81 11.02 3.14
CA ASP A 65 -9.27 9.97 2.23
C ASP A 65 -10.82 9.95 2.10
N ARG A 66 -11.50 10.98 2.62
CA ARG A 66 -12.97 11.01 2.72
C ARG A 66 -13.72 11.28 1.42
N GLU A 67 -13.10 11.92 0.42
CA GLU A 67 -13.86 12.38 -0.74
C GLU A 67 -13.52 11.67 -2.06
N GLU A 68 -12.27 11.35 -2.40
CA GLU A 68 -11.96 10.71 -3.70
C GLU A 68 -10.65 9.88 -3.71
N ALA A 69 -10.10 9.56 -2.55
CA ALA A 69 -8.87 8.78 -2.41
C ALA A 69 -9.13 7.52 -1.59
N HIS A 70 -8.20 6.56 -1.64
CA HIS A 70 -8.32 5.27 -0.97
C HIS A 70 -8.79 5.41 0.48
N TYR A 71 -9.94 4.86 0.86
CA TYR A 71 -10.32 4.85 2.27
C TYR A 71 -9.38 3.90 3.00
N ARG A 72 -8.69 4.35 4.05
CA ARG A 72 -7.70 3.53 4.74
C ARG A 72 -7.52 3.89 6.18
N VAL A 73 -7.03 2.91 6.93
CA VAL A 73 -6.53 3.07 8.28
C VAL A 73 -5.10 2.54 8.38
N THR A 74 -4.24 3.29 9.06
CA THR A 74 -2.83 2.94 9.22
C THR A 74 -2.46 2.92 10.69
N ARG A 75 -1.81 1.85 11.14
CA ARG A 75 -1.14 1.81 12.45
C ARG A 75 0.35 1.51 12.27
N ALA A 76 1.18 2.42 12.77
CA ALA A 76 2.64 2.31 12.71
C ALA A 76 3.23 1.66 13.98
N PHE A 77 4.30 0.92 13.79
CA PHE A 77 5.15 0.25 14.77
C PHE A 77 6.61 0.62 14.46
N GLY A 78 6.95 1.90 14.61
CA GLY A 78 8.20 2.46 14.07
C GLY A 78 8.15 2.54 12.54
N PRO A 79 9.17 2.09 11.79
CA PRO A 79 9.19 2.13 10.32
C PRO A 79 8.32 1.06 9.65
N VAL A 80 7.67 0.20 10.43
CA VAL A 80 6.76 -0.83 9.94
C VAL A 80 5.31 -0.39 10.20
N ALA A 81 4.43 -0.47 9.22
CA ALA A 81 3.03 -0.13 9.39
C ALA A 81 2.10 -1.24 8.87
N TYR A 82 0.99 -1.44 9.58
CA TYR A 82 -0.17 -2.16 9.06
C TYR A 82 -1.11 -1.15 8.41
N VAL A 83 -1.55 -1.44 7.18
CA VAL A 83 -2.39 -0.55 6.38
C VAL A 83 -3.56 -1.34 5.83
N ALA A 84 -4.78 -1.10 6.34
CA ALA A 84 -6.00 -1.61 5.73
C ALA A 84 -6.53 -0.58 4.72
N VAL A 85 -6.84 -1.01 3.51
CA VAL A 85 -7.20 -0.16 2.38
C VAL A 85 -8.42 -0.70 1.66
N GLY A 86 -9.40 0.16 1.48
CA GLY A 86 -10.56 -0.03 0.62
C GLY A 86 -10.48 1.00 -0.50
N ILE A 87 -10.73 0.57 -1.73
CA ILE A 87 -10.64 1.43 -2.90
C ILE A 87 -12.06 1.66 -3.42
N PRO A 88 -12.69 2.82 -3.14
CA PRO A 88 -14.06 3.10 -3.58
C PRO A 88 -14.23 3.00 -5.09
N ALA A 89 -15.45 2.74 -5.55
CA ALA A 89 -15.77 2.56 -6.97
C ALA A 89 -15.35 3.78 -7.81
N ALA A 90 -15.57 4.99 -7.32
CA ALA A 90 -15.14 6.22 -7.98
C ALA A 90 -13.61 6.29 -8.14
N ALA A 91 -12.85 5.88 -7.12
CA ALA A 91 -11.39 5.84 -7.17
C ALA A 91 -10.89 4.81 -8.19
N ARG A 92 -11.54 3.63 -8.27
CA ARG A 92 -11.25 2.61 -9.30
C ARG A 92 -11.51 3.14 -10.71
N ALA A 93 -12.66 3.77 -10.92
CA ALA A 93 -13.03 4.33 -12.23
C ALA A 93 -12.06 5.45 -12.68
N ARG A 94 -11.62 6.32 -11.75
CA ARG A 94 -10.59 7.32 -12.04
C ARG A 94 -9.27 6.65 -12.44
N HIS A 95 -8.83 5.65 -11.67
CA HIS A 95 -7.59 4.93 -11.98
C HIS A 95 -7.65 4.27 -13.36
N GLU A 96 -8.78 3.64 -13.71
CA GLU A 96 -8.99 3.06 -15.04
C GLU A 96 -8.90 4.10 -16.16
N ALA A 97 -9.54 5.26 -15.97
CA ALA A 97 -9.45 6.37 -16.91
C ALA A 97 -8.00 6.88 -17.08
N GLU A 98 -7.24 7.02 -16.00
CA GLU A 98 -5.81 7.38 -16.04
C GLU A 98 -4.97 6.31 -16.74
N GLN A 99 -5.17 5.04 -16.42
CA GLN A 99 -4.44 3.93 -17.04
C GLN A 99 -4.75 3.82 -18.54
N SER A 100 -5.95 4.19 -18.98
CA SER A 100 -6.32 4.19 -20.41
C SER A 100 -5.45 5.13 -21.26
N TYR A 101 -4.85 6.16 -20.65
CA TYR A 101 -3.97 7.12 -21.30
C TYR A 101 -2.47 6.77 -21.18
N LYS A 102 -2.15 5.67 -20.49
CA LYS A 102 -0.76 5.29 -20.23
C LYS A 102 -0.02 4.96 -21.52
N GLY A 103 1.09 5.68 -21.76
CA GLY A 103 1.93 5.51 -22.95
C GLY A 103 1.47 6.32 -24.16
N CYS A 104 0.37 7.09 -24.06
CA CYS A 104 -0.06 7.99 -25.13
C CYS A 104 0.87 9.21 -25.32
N VAL A 105 1.66 9.57 -24.31
CA VAL A 105 2.64 10.67 -24.37
C VAL A 105 4.04 10.11 -24.16
N ALA A 106 4.92 10.35 -25.14
CA ALA A 106 6.33 10.02 -25.05
C ALA A 106 7.12 11.25 -24.56
N PRO A 107 8.13 11.07 -23.70
CA PRO A 107 9.05 12.15 -23.38
C PRO A 107 9.81 12.57 -24.63
N GLU A 108 10.06 13.86 -24.78
CA GLU A 108 11.03 14.31 -25.78
C GLU A 108 12.38 13.64 -25.52
N PRO A 109 13.07 13.17 -26.57
CA PRO A 109 14.40 12.61 -26.39
C PRO A 109 15.31 13.67 -25.75
N PRO A 110 16.22 13.27 -24.85
CA PRO A 110 17.14 14.21 -24.24
C PRO A 110 17.92 14.95 -25.35
N ASN A 111 17.96 16.28 -25.26
CA ASN A 111 18.70 17.14 -26.20
C ASN A 111 20.20 16.85 -26.10
N THR A 112 20.66 15.84 -26.83
CA THR A 112 22.09 15.56 -27.00
C THR A 112 22.65 16.46 -28.10
N SER A 113 22.74 17.76 -27.82
CA SER A 113 23.60 18.65 -28.61
C SER A 113 25.01 18.58 -27.99
N ALA A 114 25.83 17.66 -28.49
CA ALA A 114 27.26 17.70 -28.22
C ALA A 114 27.88 18.84 -29.05
N PRO A 115 28.75 19.69 -28.48
CA PRO A 115 29.45 20.71 -29.26
C PRO A 115 30.44 20.01 -30.21
N ALA A 116 30.36 20.34 -31.51
CA ALA A 116 31.35 19.94 -32.49
C ALA A 116 32.70 20.58 -32.15
N ALA A 117 33.74 19.75 -32.11
CA ALA A 117 35.14 20.15 -31.96
C ALA A 117 35.75 20.60 -33.29
#